data_AF-A0A7J2YZC2-F1
#
_entry.id   AF-A0A7J2YZC2-F1
#
_cell.length_a   1.000
_cell.length_b   1.000
_cell.length_c   1.000
_cell.angle_alpha   90.00
_cell.angle_beta   90.00
_cell.angle_gamma   90.00
#
_symmetry.space_group_name_H-M   'P 1'
#
loop_
_entity.id
_entity.type
_entity.pdbx_description
1 polymer ?
#
loop_
_entity_poly.entity_id
_entity_poly.type
_entity_poly.pdbx_seq_one_letter_code
_entity_poly.pdbx_strand_id
1 'polypeptide(L)'
;MRRKVWYRALNRLERGIIDLTVQCVECIKSGKLANVVTAIVDKLASAMEGKLDRLVRSVGLGLAGKISAIAVKLGNRSAAGWATDAGFARYLAVAHLNAVQQSL
;
A
#
# COMPACT_ATOMS: atom_id res chain seq x y z
N MET A 1 8.98 5.25 14.35
CA MET A 1 8.80 3.79 14.25
C MET A 1 8.28 3.20 15.57
N ARG A 2 6.99 3.31 15.90
CA ARG A 2 6.46 2.86 17.23
C ARG A 2 5.13 2.12 17.17
N ARG A 3 4.95 1.24 16.19
CA ARG A 3 4.14 0.05 16.39
C ARG A 3 5.13 -1.10 16.34
N LYS A 4 5.03 -2.07 17.25
CA LYS A 4 5.88 -3.26 17.34
C LYS A 4 5.80 -4.16 16.08
N VAL A 5 5.54 -3.60 14.89
CA VAL A 5 5.39 -4.26 13.59
C VAL A 5 6.63 -5.07 13.25
N TRP A 6 7.84 -4.56 13.56
CA TRP A 6 9.09 -5.32 13.40
C TRP A 6 9.05 -6.67 14.13
N TYR A 7 8.59 -6.68 15.39
CA TYR A 7 8.53 -7.90 16.20
C TYR A 7 7.23 -8.71 16.01
N ARG A 8 6.16 -8.07 15.53
CA ARG A 8 4.85 -8.70 15.31
C ARG A 8 4.75 -9.35 13.93
N ALA A 9 5.38 -8.77 12.92
CA ALA A 9 5.30 -9.23 11.54
C ALA A 9 6.44 -10.19 11.17
N LEU A 10 7.63 -10.06 11.79
CA LEU A 10 8.79 -10.89 11.45
C LEU A 10 9.13 -11.94 12.51
N ASN A 11 9.41 -13.13 12.02
CA ASN A 11 9.96 -14.23 12.79
C ASN A 11 11.44 -14.00 13.11
N ARG A 12 11.98 -14.75 14.08
CA ARG A 12 13.38 -14.60 14.53
C ARG A 12 14.39 -14.75 13.38
N LEU A 13 14.12 -15.66 12.44
CA LEU A 13 14.96 -15.91 11.28
C LEU A 13 14.95 -14.73 10.29
N GLU A 14 13.77 -14.19 9.96
CA GLU A 14 13.63 -13.05 9.04
C GLU A 14 14.35 -11.81 9.58
N ARG A 15 14.26 -11.57 10.90
CA ARG A 15 15.03 -10.49 11.55
C ARG A 15 16.53 -10.72 11.46
N GLY A 16 16.98 -11.94 11.76
CA GLY A 16 18.40 -12.29 11.64
C GLY A 16 18.93 -12.08 10.22
N ILE A 17 18.16 -12.42 9.19
CA ILE A 17 18.54 -12.20 7.79
C ILE A 17 18.70 -10.70 7.52
N ILE A 18 17.74 -9.86 7.91
CA ILE A 18 17.84 -8.41 7.71
C ILE A 18 19.03 -7.83 8.49
N ASP A 19 19.17 -8.18 9.77
CA ASP A 19 20.25 -7.67 10.63
C ASP A 19 21.63 -8.03 10.05
N LEU A 20 21.83 -9.28 9.61
CA LEU A 20 23.05 -9.71 8.91
C LEU A 20 23.26 -8.98 7.58
N THR A 21 22.21 -8.80 6.77
CA THR A 21 22.36 -8.07 5.50
C THR A 21 22.72 -6.61 5.72
N VAL A 22 22.14 -5.95 6.73
CA VAL A 22 22.45 -4.56 7.08
C VAL A 22 23.87 -4.44 7.66
N GLN A 23 24.32 -5.41 8.46
CA GLN A 23 25.64 -5.37 9.09
C GLN A 23 26.78 -5.81 8.16
N CYS A 24 26.55 -6.77 7.28
CA CYS A 24 27.63 -7.45 6.56
C CYS A 24 27.70 -7.12 5.07
N VAL A 25 26.70 -6.45 4.48
CA VAL A 25 26.59 -6.33 3.03
C VAL A 25 26.22 -4.92 2.61
N GLU A 26 27.17 -4.16 2.05
CA GLU A 26 26.88 -2.86 1.42
C GLU A 26 26.05 -2.99 0.14
N CYS A 27 26.23 -4.09 -0.62
CA CYS A 27 25.49 -4.37 -1.85
C CYS A 27 25.26 -5.88 -2.02
N ILE A 28 23.99 -6.30 -2.10
CA ILE A 28 23.61 -7.71 -2.28
C ILE A 28 23.90 -8.15 -3.71
N LYS A 29 24.96 -8.94 -3.90
CA LYS A 29 25.34 -9.49 -5.23
C LYS A 29 24.60 -10.79 -5.59
N SER A 30 23.99 -11.46 -4.62
CA SER A 30 23.27 -12.72 -4.82
C SER A 30 21.78 -12.49 -5.06
N GLY A 31 21.28 -12.87 -6.24
CA GLY A 31 19.86 -12.74 -6.58
C GLY A 31 18.92 -13.50 -5.65
N LYS A 32 19.35 -14.66 -5.12
CA LYS A 32 18.56 -15.43 -4.14
C LYS A 32 18.40 -14.65 -2.83
N LEU A 33 19.48 -14.02 -2.35
CA LEU A 33 19.43 -13.21 -1.13
C LEU A 33 18.59 -11.94 -1.34
N ALA A 34 18.72 -11.30 -2.49
CA ALA A 34 17.89 -10.15 -2.84
C ALA A 34 16.40 -10.50 -2.81
N ASN A 35 15.99 -11.61 -3.43
CA ASN A 35 14.59 -12.06 -3.42
C ASN A 35 14.06 -12.28 -2.00
N VAL A 36 14.86 -12.89 -1.12
CA VAL A 36 14.47 -13.12 0.28
C VAL A 36 14.33 -11.81 1.04
N VAL A 37 15.27 -10.88 0.89
CA VAL A 37 15.21 -9.56 1.53
C VAL A 37 14.01 -8.77 1.03
N THR A 38 13.77 -8.74 -0.29
CA THR A 38 12.60 -8.08 -0.88
C THR A 38 11.30 -8.64 -0.31
N ALA A 39 11.17 -9.97 -0.21
CA ALA A 39 9.98 -10.59 0.37
C ALA A 39 9.75 -10.17 1.85
N ILE A 40 10.82 -10.03 2.64
CA ILE A 40 10.73 -9.57 4.03
C ILE A 40 10.32 -8.08 4.08
N VAL A 41 10.88 -7.25 3.19
CA VAL A 41 10.51 -5.82 3.08
C VAL A 41 9.04 -5.65 2.66
N ASP A 42 8.56 -6.45 1.71
CA ASP A 42 7.16 -6.45 1.28
C ASP A 42 6.21 -6.86 2.42
N LYS A 43 6.62 -7.84 3.23
CA LYS A 43 5.89 -8.26 4.43
C LYS A 43 5.78 -7.12 5.45
N LEU A 44 6.87 -6.36 5.65
CA LEU A 44 6.89 -5.18 6.52
C LEU A 44 5.98 -4.08 5.97
N ALA A 45 6.12 -3.73 4.70
CA ALA A 45 5.29 -2.73 4.03
C ALA A 45 3.81 -3.09 4.19
N SER A 46 3.46 -4.34 3.94
CA SER A 46 2.10 -4.87 4.09
C SER A 46 1.59 -4.82 5.53
N ALA A 47 2.45 -5.06 6.53
CA ALA A 47 2.06 -5.02 7.94
C ALA A 47 1.98 -3.59 8.50
N MET A 48 2.67 -2.64 7.85
CA MET A 48 2.60 -1.21 8.16
C MET A 48 1.40 -0.55 7.49
N GLU A 49 1.00 -1.02 6.31
CA GLU A 49 -0.17 -0.55 5.57
C GLU A 49 -1.44 -0.80 6.39
N GLY A 50 -2.16 0.27 6.73
CA GLY A 50 -3.43 0.16 7.44
C GLY A 50 -4.51 -0.53 6.57
N LYS A 51 -5.57 -1.04 7.21
CA LYS A 51 -6.76 -1.54 6.48
C LYS A 51 -7.30 -0.49 5.51
N LEU A 52 -7.25 0.79 5.92
CA LEU A 52 -7.66 1.91 5.08
C LEU A 52 -6.72 2.09 3.88
N ASP A 53 -5.40 2.12 4.10
CA ASP A 53 -4.43 2.31 3.01
C ASP A 53 -4.53 1.21 1.95
N ARG A 54 -4.70 -0.05 2.38
CA ARG A 54 -4.99 -1.16 1.47
C ARG A 54 -6.25 -0.93 0.64
N LEU A 55 -7.31 -0.43 1.27
CA LEU A 55 -8.58 -0.15 0.61
C LEU A 55 -8.48 1.04 -0.36
N VAL A 56 -7.72 2.07 0.00
CA VAL A 56 -7.41 3.18 -0.91
C VAL A 56 -6.71 2.65 -2.16
N ARG A 57 -5.72 1.77 -1.98
CA ARG A 57 -4.96 1.20 -3.09
C ARG A 57 -5.78 0.26 -3.97
N SER A 58 -6.57 -0.62 -3.37
CA SER A 58 -7.30 -1.66 -4.11
C SER A 58 -8.60 -1.16 -4.73
N VAL A 59 -9.32 -0.26 -4.05
CA VAL A 59 -10.67 0.21 -4.43
C VAL A 59 -10.69 1.70 -4.71
N GLY A 60 -10.05 2.50 -3.85
CA GLY A 60 -10.06 3.97 -3.94
C GLY A 60 -9.48 4.52 -5.25
N LEU A 61 -8.30 4.07 -5.66
CA LEU A 61 -7.65 4.50 -6.92
C LEU A 61 -8.46 4.08 -8.16
N GLY A 62 -9.03 2.87 -8.15
CA GLY A 62 -9.86 2.38 -9.24
C GLY A 62 -11.17 3.18 -9.40
N LEU A 63 -11.81 3.53 -8.28
CA LEU A 63 -12.98 4.41 -8.27
C LEU A 63 -12.63 5.83 -8.72
N ALA A 64 -11.51 6.38 -8.23
CA ALA A 64 -11.04 7.71 -8.61
C ALA A 64 -10.83 7.82 -10.12
N GLY A 65 -10.18 6.83 -10.74
CA GLY A 65 -9.98 6.78 -12.19
C GLY A 65 -11.30 6.72 -12.98
N LYS A 66 -12.26 5.88 -12.54
CA LYS A 66 -13.57 5.78 -13.19
C LYS A 66 -14.36 7.09 -13.11
N ILE A 67 -14.43 7.69 -11.92
CA ILE A 67 -15.18 8.93 -11.70
C ILE A 67 -14.53 10.09 -12.46
N SER A 68 -13.19 10.17 -12.43
CA SER A 68 -12.41 11.13 -13.23
C SER A 68 -12.76 11.02 -14.72
N ALA A 69 -12.74 9.80 -15.28
CA ALA A 69 -13.05 9.57 -16.69
C ALA A 69 -14.48 9.97 -17.06
N ILE A 70 -15.46 9.70 -16.18
CA ILE A 70 -16.85 10.11 -16.37
C ILE A 70 -16.97 11.64 -16.36
N ALA A 71 -16.36 12.32 -15.38
CA ALA A 71 -16.42 13.77 -15.26
C ALA A 71 -15.73 14.50 -16.43
N VAL A 72 -14.61 13.97 -16.93
CA VAL A 72 -13.95 14.50 -18.14
C VAL A 72 -14.85 14.35 -19.37
N LYS A 73 -15.51 13.19 -19.54
CA LYS A 73 -16.47 12.97 -20.63
C LYS A 73 -17.68 13.91 -20.55
N LEU A 74 -18.06 14.33 -19.35
CA LEU A 74 -19.13 15.30 -19.11
C LEU A 74 -18.67 16.77 -19.31
N GLY A 75 -17.44 17.01 -19.73
CA GLY A 75 -16.92 18.35 -20.04
C GLY A 75 -16.09 19.00 -18.94
N ASN A 76 -15.95 18.35 -17.76
CA ASN A 76 -15.08 18.86 -16.70
C ASN A 76 -13.64 18.38 -16.89
N ARG A 77 -12.86 19.12 -17.67
CA ARG A 77 -11.45 18.79 -17.94
C ARG A 77 -10.57 18.80 -16.69
N SER A 78 -10.90 19.61 -15.67
CA SER A 78 -10.16 19.66 -14.40
C SER A 78 -10.27 18.35 -13.61
N ALA A 79 -11.28 17.52 -13.89
CA ALA A 79 -11.46 16.23 -13.25
C ALA A 79 -10.41 15.19 -13.64
N ALA A 80 -9.60 15.42 -14.69
CA ALA A 80 -8.50 14.54 -15.05
C ALA A 80 -7.51 14.32 -13.90
N GLY A 81 -7.28 15.35 -13.08
CA GLY A 81 -6.38 15.27 -11.91
C GLY A 81 -6.93 14.41 -10.75
N TRP A 82 -8.23 14.12 -10.73
CA TRP A 82 -8.86 13.35 -9.65
C TRP A 82 -8.40 11.90 -9.63
N ALA A 83 -8.03 11.35 -10.79
CA ALA A 83 -7.53 9.97 -10.88
C ALA A 83 -6.23 9.76 -10.08
N THR A 84 -5.42 10.79 -9.92
CA THR A 84 -4.15 10.75 -9.19
C THR A 84 -4.21 11.42 -7.81
N ASP A 85 -5.38 11.95 -7.43
CA ASP A 85 -5.55 12.62 -6.15
C ASP A 85 -5.73 11.60 -5.01
N ALA A 86 -4.74 11.55 -4.12
CA ALA A 86 -4.73 10.62 -2.99
C ALA A 86 -5.83 10.91 -1.96
N GLY A 87 -6.22 12.18 -1.79
CA GLY A 87 -7.29 12.58 -0.88
C GLY A 87 -8.65 12.09 -1.39
N PHE A 88 -8.89 12.24 -2.69
CA PHE A 88 -10.08 11.78 -3.39
C PHE A 88 -10.18 10.26 -3.40
N ALA A 89 -9.09 9.56 -3.71
CA ALA A 89 -9.03 8.10 -3.62
C ALA A 89 -9.33 7.60 -2.19
N ARG A 90 -8.81 8.29 -1.17
CA ARG A 90 -9.09 7.95 0.24
C ARG A 90 -10.55 8.20 0.62
N TYR A 91 -11.11 9.32 0.18
CA TYR A 91 -12.53 9.63 0.40
C TYR A 91 -13.43 8.55 -0.21
N LEU A 92 -13.17 8.15 -1.45
CA LEU A 92 -13.95 7.11 -2.13
C LEU A 92 -13.82 5.74 -1.46
N ALA A 93 -12.64 5.40 -0.95
CA ALA A 93 -12.43 4.17 -0.19
C ALA A 93 -13.27 4.14 1.10
N VAL A 94 -13.32 5.25 1.85
CA VAL A 94 -14.16 5.36 3.06
C VAL A 94 -15.65 5.33 2.70
N ALA A 95 -16.06 6.04 1.65
CA ALA A 95 -17.44 6.04 1.19
C ALA A 95 -17.90 4.63 0.78
N HIS A 96 -17.04 3.87 0.08
CA HIS A 96 -17.31 2.48 -0.26
C HIS A 96 -17.44 1.59 0.98
N LEU A 97 -16.56 1.76 1.97
CA LEU A 97 -16.63 1.02 3.24
C LEU A 97 -17.95 1.31 3.98
N ASN A 98 -18.38 2.57 4.03
CA ASN A 98 -19.63 2.97 4.66
C ASN A 98 -20.85 2.43 3.91
N ALA A 99 -20.85 2.45 2.58
CA ALA A 99 -21.93 1.91 1.77
C ALA A 99 -22.10 0.40 1.95
N VAL A 100 -21.00 -0.36 1.99
CA VAL A 100 -21.01 -1.81 2.27
C VAL A 100 -21.56 -2.11 3.67
N GLN A 101 -21.28 -1.24 4.65
CA GLN A 101 -21.77 -1.42 6.02
C GLN A 101 -23.25 -1.05 6.20
N GLN A 102 -23.82 -0.26 5.30
CA GLN A 102 -25.25 0.09 5.29
C GLN A 102 -26.12 -0.94 4.54
N SER A 103 -25.52 -1.84 3.77
CA SER A 103 -26.20 -2.93 3.05
C SER A 103 -26.28 -4.25 3.82
N LEU A 104 -25.92 -4.24 5.11
CA LEU A 104 -25.90 -5.35 6.06
C LEU A 104 -26.93 -5.09 7.17
#